data_AF-A0A1H1BXH7-F1
#
_entry.id   AF-A0A1H1BXH7-F1
#
_cell.length_a   1.000
_cell.length_b   1.000
_cell.length_c   1.000
_cell.angle_alpha   90.00
_cell.angle_beta   90.00
_cell.angle_gamma   90.00
#
_symmetry.space_group_name_H-M   'P 1'
#
loop_
_entity.id
_entity.type
_entity.pdbx_description
1 polymer ?
#
loop_
_entity_poly.entity_id
_entity_poly.type
_entity_poly.pdbx_seq_one_letter_code
_entity_poly.pdbx_strand_id
1 'polypeptide(L)'
;MKMERKRNNFSLAIFGGLLTSIIGGAVWALIVILTEYEIGFVAWAIGGLAGYSVFYLAKGNVTSAHKVIAVVGSLIGILLGKYFIVGYYYSNSFSGIFKSEVFILFQDNISVLFSGMDIIFVLLAVITAWQLPDKLSNKATSTDQSAESAAE
;
A
#
# COMPACT_ATOMS: atom_id res chain seq x y z
N MET A 1 -27.68 4.38 -29.22
CA MET A 1 -26.63 4.98 -28.37
C MET A 1 -26.71 4.35 -26.98
N LYS A 2 -26.00 3.24 -26.77
CA LYS A 2 -26.03 2.50 -25.49
C LYS A 2 -25.08 3.25 -24.54
N MET A 3 -25.64 4.02 -23.61
CA MET A 3 -24.89 4.58 -22.50
C MET A 3 -24.46 3.41 -21.60
N GLU A 4 -23.36 2.74 -21.93
CA GLU A 4 -22.67 1.90 -20.95
C GLU A 4 -22.25 2.83 -19.81
N ARG A 5 -22.98 2.78 -18.69
CA ARG A 5 -22.45 3.30 -17.43
C ARG A 5 -21.17 2.50 -17.17
N LYS A 6 -20.01 3.07 -17.48
CA LYS A 6 -18.72 2.65 -16.92
C LYS A 6 -18.95 2.57 -15.42
N ARG A 7 -19.15 1.36 -14.88
CA ARG A 7 -19.30 1.16 -13.44
C ARG A 7 -18.00 1.64 -12.82
N ASN A 8 -18.07 2.76 -12.12
CA ASN A 8 -16.95 3.25 -11.34
C ASN A 8 -16.67 2.19 -10.28
N ASN A 9 -15.67 1.34 -10.50
CA ASN A 9 -15.22 0.30 -9.56
C ASN A 9 -14.46 0.91 -8.37
N PHE A 10 -14.83 2.13 -8.00
CA PHE A 10 -14.19 2.94 -6.99
C PHE A 10 -14.17 2.20 -5.64
N SER A 11 -15.31 1.61 -5.25
CA SER A 11 -15.41 0.78 -4.05
C SER A 11 -14.48 -0.42 -4.10
N LEU A 12 -14.38 -1.14 -5.24
CA LEU A 12 -13.47 -2.27 -5.37
C LEU A 12 -12.01 -1.83 -5.23
N ALA A 13 -11.64 -0.71 -5.84
CA ALA A 13 -10.27 -0.20 -5.76
C ALA A 13 -9.89 0.24 -4.35
N ILE A 14 -10.83 0.84 -3.59
CA ILE A 14 -10.66 1.08 -2.15
C ILE A 14 -10.35 -0.22 -1.42
N PHE A 15 -11.22 -1.21 -1.58
CA PHE A 15 -11.09 -2.48 -0.87
C PHE A 15 -9.76 -3.16 -1.18
N GLY A 16 -9.36 -3.24 -2.44
CA GLY A 16 -8.10 -3.90 -2.77
C GLY A 16 -6.87 -3.12 -2.38
N GLY A 17 -6.87 -1.79 -2.50
CA GLY A 17 -5.74 -0.97 -2.03
C GLY A 17 -5.52 -1.13 -0.53
N LEU A 18 -6.59 -1.02 0.26
CA LEU A 18 -6.52 -1.19 1.72
C LEU A 18 -6.17 -2.61 2.13
N LEU A 19 -6.87 -3.62 1.60
CA LEU A 19 -6.66 -5.01 1.97
C LEU A 19 -5.24 -5.48 1.61
N THR A 20 -4.76 -5.14 0.41
CA THR A 20 -3.38 -5.46 0.01
C THR A 20 -2.37 -4.80 0.95
N SER A 21 -2.61 -3.56 1.37
CA SER A 21 -1.69 -2.85 2.26
C SER A 21 -1.68 -3.42 3.67
N ILE A 22 -2.84 -3.81 4.20
CA ILE A 22 -2.95 -4.48 5.52
C ILE A 22 -2.20 -5.82 5.49
N ILE A 23 -2.43 -6.63 4.46
CA ILE A 23 -1.72 -7.91 4.28
C ILE A 23 -0.22 -7.65 4.11
N GLY A 24 0.17 -6.66 3.31
CA GLY A 24 1.57 -6.28 3.12
C GLY A 24 2.25 -5.87 4.42
N GLY A 25 1.58 -5.09 5.27
CA GLY A 25 2.06 -4.73 6.60
C GLY A 25 2.23 -5.94 7.52
N ALA A 26 1.26 -6.85 7.53
CA ALA A 26 1.35 -8.10 8.30
C ALA A 26 2.50 -9.00 7.83
N VAL A 27 2.68 -9.14 6.51
CA VAL A 27 3.80 -9.88 5.91
C VAL A 27 5.13 -9.22 6.26
N TRP A 28 5.22 -7.90 6.19
CA TRP A 28 6.42 -7.18 6.60
C TRP A 28 6.77 -7.45 8.06
N ALA A 29 5.79 -7.34 8.96
CA ALA A 29 5.99 -7.64 10.37
C ALA A 29 6.48 -9.07 10.58
N LEU A 30 5.88 -10.04 9.90
CA LEU A 30 6.30 -11.44 9.97
C LEU A 30 7.75 -11.64 9.49
N ILE A 31 8.16 -10.96 8.41
CA ILE A 31 9.55 -11.00 7.93
C ILE A 31 10.50 -10.50 9.02
N VAL A 32 10.20 -9.34 9.63
CA VAL A 32 11.06 -8.77 10.67
C VAL A 32 11.12 -9.68 11.90
N ILE A 33 9.98 -10.22 12.35
CA ILE A 33 9.91 -11.14 13.50
C ILE A 33 10.76 -12.39 13.26
N LEU A 34 10.75 -12.95 12.05
CA LEU A 34 11.48 -14.17 11.72
C LEU A 34 12.97 -13.94 11.45
N THR A 35 13.34 -12.76 10.95
CA THR A 35 14.72 -12.45 10.55
C THR A 35 15.47 -11.61 11.56
N GLU A 36 14.78 -11.05 12.55
CA GLU A 36 15.28 -10.06 13.51
C GLU A 36 15.92 -8.83 12.84
N TYR A 37 15.59 -8.59 11.55
CA TYR A 37 16.18 -7.53 10.76
C TYR A 37 15.11 -6.69 10.07
N GLU A 38 15.15 -5.38 10.32
CA GLU A 38 14.21 -4.45 9.72
C GLU A 38 14.68 -3.98 8.33
N ILE A 39 13.98 -4.42 7.30
CA ILE A 39 14.27 -4.07 5.91
C ILE A 39 13.33 -2.93 5.47
N GLY A 40 13.84 -1.69 5.48
CA GLY A 40 13.07 -0.52 5.05
C GLY A 40 12.56 -0.57 3.59
N PHE A 41 13.22 -1.33 2.71
CA PHE A 41 12.76 -1.55 1.33
C PHE A 41 11.36 -2.19 1.25
N VAL A 42 10.94 -2.95 2.26
CA VAL A 42 9.61 -3.57 2.28
C VAL A 42 8.51 -2.51 2.37
N ALA A 43 8.75 -1.38 3.06
CA ALA A 43 7.82 -0.26 3.07
C ALA A 43 7.60 0.32 1.67
N TRP A 44 8.68 0.45 0.87
CA TRP A 44 8.57 0.87 -0.53
C TRP A 44 7.77 -0.15 -1.36
N ALA A 45 8.02 -1.45 -1.17
CA ALA A 45 7.28 -2.51 -1.83
C ALA A 45 5.78 -2.49 -1.50
N ILE A 46 5.41 -2.21 -0.23
CA ILE A 46 4.00 -2.04 0.18
C ILE A 46 3.35 -0.89 -0.61
N GLY A 47 4.03 0.24 -0.79
CA GLY A 47 3.54 1.35 -1.61
C GLY A 47 3.33 0.97 -3.08
N GLY A 48 4.26 0.23 -3.66
CA GLY A 48 4.13 -0.33 -5.01
C GLY A 48 2.94 -1.28 -5.14
N LEU A 49 2.78 -2.21 -4.20
CA LEU A 49 1.68 -3.17 -4.19
C LEU A 49 0.32 -2.48 -4.03
N ALA A 50 0.22 -1.49 -3.15
CA ALA A 50 -1.00 -0.69 -2.98
C ALA A 50 -1.39 0.01 -4.29
N GLY A 51 -0.44 0.67 -4.94
CA GLY A 51 -0.67 1.32 -6.23
C GLY A 51 -1.07 0.34 -7.33
N TYR A 52 -0.37 -0.80 -7.43
CA TYR A 52 -0.68 -1.83 -8.42
C TYR A 52 -2.09 -2.42 -8.23
N SER A 53 -2.46 -2.78 -6.99
CA SER A 53 -3.79 -3.32 -6.67
C SER A 53 -4.91 -2.35 -7.01
N VAL A 54 -4.71 -1.06 -6.73
CA VAL A 54 -5.68 -0.01 -7.11
C VAL A 54 -5.84 0.07 -8.62
N PHE A 55 -4.74 0.07 -9.39
CA PHE A 55 -4.81 0.07 -10.86
C PHE A 55 -5.56 -1.15 -11.41
N TYR A 56 -5.21 -2.33 -10.92
CA TYR A 56 -5.79 -3.60 -11.37
C TYR A 56 -7.32 -3.60 -11.16
N LEU A 57 -7.78 -3.13 -9.99
CA LEU A 57 -9.19 -3.12 -9.64
C LEU A 57 -9.97 -1.94 -10.21
N ALA A 58 -9.29 -0.83 -10.50
CA ALA A 58 -9.85 0.27 -11.29
C ALA A 58 -10.05 -0.11 -12.77
N LYS A 59 -9.57 -1.29 -13.21
CA LYS A 59 -9.62 -1.77 -14.59
C LYS A 59 -9.03 -0.76 -15.59
N GLY A 60 -7.91 -0.15 -15.21
CA GLY A 60 -7.23 0.84 -16.03
C GLY A 60 -7.93 2.20 -16.13
N ASN A 61 -9.05 2.45 -15.43
CA ASN A 61 -9.66 3.79 -15.36
C ASN A 61 -9.29 4.48 -14.05
N VAL A 62 -8.03 4.90 -13.96
CA VAL A 62 -7.48 5.52 -12.75
C VAL A 62 -7.87 7.00 -12.68
N THR A 63 -8.39 7.43 -11.53
CA THR A 63 -8.68 8.84 -11.23
C THR A 63 -7.83 9.34 -10.07
N SER A 64 -7.81 10.65 -9.83
CA SER A 64 -7.09 11.24 -8.69
C SER A 64 -7.47 10.62 -7.34
N ALA A 65 -8.75 10.26 -7.16
CA ALA A 65 -9.23 9.63 -5.94
C ALA A 65 -8.61 8.24 -5.71
N HIS A 66 -8.41 7.46 -6.78
CA HIS A 66 -7.72 6.16 -6.73
C HIS A 66 -6.27 6.31 -6.24
N LYS A 67 -5.56 7.35 -6.70
CA LYS A 67 -4.18 7.62 -6.30
C LYS A 67 -4.08 7.98 -4.81
N VAL A 68 -5.04 8.77 -4.30
CA VAL A 68 -5.14 9.08 -2.85
C VAL A 68 -5.35 7.80 -2.04
N ILE A 69 -6.25 6.92 -2.49
CA ILE A 69 -6.51 5.63 -1.84
C ILE A 69 -5.24 4.77 -1.77
N ALA A 70 -4.48 4.69 -2.86
CA ALA A 70 -3.23 3.93 -2.89
C ALA A 70 -2.22 4.48 -1.87
N VAL A 71 -2.08 5.81 -1.79
CA VAL A 71 -1.19 6.47 -0.82
C VAL A 71 -1.66 6.19 0.61
N VAL A 72 -2.93 6.45 0.93
CA VAL A 72 -3.47 6.21 2.28
C VAL A 72 -3.35 4.73 2.66
N GLY A 73 -3.66 3.82 1.74
CA GLY A 73 -3.47 2.39 1.95
C GLY A 73 -2.03 2.05 2.29
N SER A 74 -1.06 2.55 1.51
CA SER A 74 0.37 2.30 1.76
C SER A 74 0.81 2.78 3.15
N LEU A 75 0.38 3.97 3.56
CA LEU A 75 0.71 4.53 4.87
C LEU A 75 0.11 3.70 6.00
N ILE A 76 -1.15 3.26 5.86
CA ILE A 76 -1.80 2.36 6.81
C ILE A 76 -1.04 1.02 6.89
N GLY A 77 -0.66 0.45 5.75
CA GLY A 77 0.08 -0.82 5.72
C GLY A 77 1.45 -0.73 6.41
N ILE A 78 2.19 0.35 6.14
CA ILE A 78 3.50 0.60 6.79
C ILE A 78 3.31 0.82 8.30
N LEU A 79 2.34 1.64 8.70
CA LEU A 79 2.06 1.91 10.11
C LEU A 79 1.67 0.62 10.86
N LEU A 80 0.79 -0.19 10.27
CA LEU A 80 0.39 -1.47 10.85
C LEU A 80 1.56 -2.45 10.94
N GLY A 81 2.45 -2.49 9.95
CA GLY A 81 3.66 -3.30 10.00
C GLY A 81 4.52 -2.96 11.22
N LYS A 82 4.84 -1.68 11.41
CA LYS A 82 5.57 -1.19 12.60
C LYS A 82 4.84 -1.52 13.90
N TYR A 83 3.52 -1.32 13.94
CA TYR A 83 2.69 -1.64 15.10
C TYR A 83 2.76 -3.13 15.47
N PHE A 84 2.63 -4.03 14.50
CA PHE A 84 2.69 -5.48 14.73
C PHE A 84 4.07 -5.94 15.19
N ILE A 85 5.15 -5.37 14.63
CA ILE A 85 6.53 -5.62 15.07
C ILE A 85 6.68 -5.27 16.56
N VAL A 86 6.32 -4.04 16.93
CA VAL A 86 6.42 -3.55 18.32
C VAL A 86 5.55 -4.37 19.26
N GLY A 87 4.31 -4.64 18.87
CA GLY A 87 3.40 -5.43 19.69
C GLY A 87 3.90 -6.84 19.94
N TYR A 88 4.52 -7.48 18.95
CA TYR A 88 5.09 -8.81 19.10
C TYR A 88 6.28 -8.78 20.06
N TYR A 89 7.25 -7.89 19.85
CA TYR A 89 8.44 -7.81 20.71
C TYR A 89 8.13 -7.39 22.15
N TYR A 90 7.14 -6.50 22.34
CA TYR A 90 6.74 -6.07 23.69
C TYR A 90 6.02 -7.17 24.46
N SER A 91 5.11 -7.90 23.80
CA SER A 91 4.24 -8.86 24.47
C SER A 91 4.68 -10.32 24.35
N ASN A 92 5.72 -10.59 23.56
CA ASN A 92 6.21 -11.92 23.19
C ASN A 92 5.11 -12.87 22.66
N SER A 93 4.05 -12.31 22.08
CA SER A 93 2.89 -13.09 21.61
C SER A 93 2.06 -12.32 20.59
N PHE A 94 1.51 -13.00 19.59
CA PHE A 94 0.57 -12.39 18.65
C PHE A 94 -0.72 -11.89 19.32
N SER A 95 -1.17 -12.56 20.39
CA SER A 95 -2.36 -12.12 21.13
C SER A 95 -2.12 -10.81 21.87
N GLY A 96 -0.88 -10.58 22.33
CA GLY A 96 -0.53 -9.40 23.10
C GLY A 96 -0.44 -8.13 22.27
N ILE A 97 -0.35 -8.23 20.94
CA ILE A 97 -0.37 -7.09 20.01
C ILE A 97 -1.63 -6.24 20.16
N PHE A 98 -2.76 -6.83 20.54
CA PHE A 98 -4.06 -6.13 20.63
C PHE A 98 -4.34 -5.54 22.01
N LYS A 99 -3.36 -5.55 22.91
CA LYS A 99 -3.47 -4.95 24.24
C LYS A 99 -3.38 -3.43 24.17
N SER A 100 -4.18 -2.74 24.99
CA SER A 100 -4.20 -1.27 25.03
C SER A 100 -2.84 -0.67 25.40
N GLU A 101 -2.05 -1.37 26.21
CA GLU A 101 -0.70 -0.94 26.59
C GLU A 101 0.25 -0.86 25.38
N VAL A 102 0.12 -1.77 24.41
CA VAL A 102 0.92 -1.75 23.18
C VAL A 102 0.55 -0.53 22.34
N PHE A 103 -0.74 -0.20 22.26
CA PHE A 103 -1.20 0.97 21.52
C PHE A 103 -0.66 2.27 22.11
N ILE A 104 -0.73 2.42 23.44
CA ILE A 104 -0.17 3.59 24.14
C ILE A 104 1.34 3.67 23.92
N LEU A 105 2.05 2.55 24.12
CA LEU A 105 3.51 2.50 23.91
C LEU A 105 3.90 2.87 22.48
N PHE A 106 3.18 2.35 21.48
CA PHE A 106 3.43 2.67 20.08
C PHE A 106 3.23 4.15 19.78
N GLN A 107 2.13 4.73 20.26
CA GLN A 107 1.82 6.14 20.03
C GLN A 107 2.84 7.06 20.72
N ASP A 108 3.22 6.75 21.96
CA ASP A 108 4.18 7.55 22.74
C ASP A 108 5.59 7.50 22.13
N ASN A 109 5.94 6.41 21.44
CA ASN A 109 7.29 6.19 20.92
C ASN A 109 7.37 6.25 19.39
N ILE A 110 6.34 6.72 18.69
CA ILE A 110 6.29 6.66 17.22
C ILE A 110 7.49 7.37 16.55
N SER A 111 7.99 8.46 17.13
CA SER A 111 9.16 9.19 16.62
C SER A 111 10.48 8.43 16.79
N VAL A 112 10.57 7.56 17.79
CA VAL A 112 11.74 6.72 18.05
C VAL A 112 11.68 5.45 17.21
N LEU A 113 10.47 4.92 17.00
CA LEU A 113 10.22 3.72 16.19
C LEU A 113 10.45 3.94 14.69
N PHE A 114 10.24 5.17 14.21
CA PHE A 114 10.57 5.57 12.85
C PHE A 114 11.96 6.20 12.82
N SER A 115 12.93 5.43 12.36
CA SER A 115 14.28 5.93 12.11
C SER A 115 14.28 6.94 10.96
N GLY A 116 15.32 7.79 10.87
CA GLY A 116 15.48 8.70 9.73
C GLY A 116 15.52 7.97 8.38
N MET A 117 15.98 6.72 8.37
CA MET A 117 15.98 5.88 7.17
C MET A 117 14.55 5.47 6.74
N ASP A 118 13.67 5.20 7.70
CA ASP A 118 12.27 4.84 7.42
C ASP A 118 11.55 5.96 6.68
N ILE A 119 11.86 7.22 6.99
CA ILE A 119 11.26 8.39 6.33
C ILE A 119 11.52 8.35 4.82
N ILE A 120 12.74 8.01 4.39
CA ILE A 120 13.08 7.93 2.96
C ILE A 120 12.25 6.84 2.29
N PHE A 121 12.13 5.66 2.91
CA PHE A 121 11.35 4.56 2.33
C PHE A 121 9.84 4.83 2.34
N VAL A 122 9.33 5.52 3.35
CA VAL A 122 7.94 6.01 3.39
C VAL A 122 7.70 7.00 2.25
N LEU A 123 8.61 7.95 2.03
CA LEU A 123 8.50 8.89 0.91
C LEU A 123 8.51 8.16 -0.44
N LEU A 124 9.42 7.19 -0.62
CA LEU A 124 9.45 6.36 -1.82
C LEU A 124 8.16 5.55 -2.00
N ALA A 125 7.61 5.00 -0.91
CA ALA A 125 6.33 4.30 -0.92
C ALA A 125 5.18 5.20 -1.37
N VAL A 126 5.09 6.43 -0.82
CA VAL A 126 4.07 7.42 -1.18
C VAL A 126 4.20 7.84 -2.64
N ILE A 127 5.41 8.18 -3.10
CA ILE A 127 5.66 8.56 -4.49
C ILE A 127 5.27 7.42 -5.44
N THR A 128 5.63 6.19 -5.09
CA THR A 128 5.34 5.02 -5.92
C THR A 128 3.84 4.70 -5.93
N ALA A 129 3.18 4.70 -4.78
CA ALA A 129 1.74 4.49 -4.66
C ALA A 129 0.94 5.54 -5.44
N TRP A 130 1.41 6.79 -5.47
CA TRP A 130 0.78 7.86 -6.24
C TRP A 130 1.01 7.72 -7.75
N GLN A 131 2.24 7.45 -8.18
CA GLN A 131 2.61 7.49 -9.59
C GLN A 131 2.29 6.21 -10.35
N LEU A 132 2.43 5.05 -9.70
CA LEU A 132 2.33 3.76 -10.36
C LEU A 132 0.97 3.50 -11.04
N PRO A 133 -0.19 3.79 -10.41
CA PRO A 133 -1.48 3.50 -11.03
C PRO A 133 -1.67 4.27 -12.34
N ASP A 134 -1.26 5.54 -12.35
CA ASP A 134 -1.39 6.47 -13.47
C ASP A 134 -0.47 6.07 -14.64
N LYS A 135 0.79 5.72 -14.33
CA LYS A 135 1.75 5.22 -15.33
C LYS A 135 1.25 3.96 -16.03
N LEU A 136 0.66 3.03 -15.28
CA LEU A 136 0.11 1.78 -15.84
C LEU A 136 -1.15 2.03 -16.68
N SER A 137 -2.01 2.96 -16.24
CA SER A 137 -3.19 3.39 -17.00
C SER A 137 -2.82 3.98 -18.36
N ASN A 138 -1.86 4.92 -18.39
CA ASN A 138 -1.45 5.58 -19.63
C ASN A 138 -0.73 4.62 -20.59
N LYS A 139 0.03 3.64 -20.06
CA LYS A 139 0.66 2.59 -20.86
C LYS A 139 -0.37 1.65 -21.49
N ALA A 140 -1.45 1.31 -20.79
CA ALA A 140 -2.51 0.47 -21.34
C ALA A 140 -3.19 1.16 -22.53
N THR A 141 -3.60 2.42 -22.37
CA THR A 141 -4.26 3.20 -23.44
C THR A 141 -3.41 3.37 -24.70
N SER A 142 -2.10 3.60 -24.54
CA SER A 142 -1.18 3.76 -25.68
C SER A 142 -0.93 2.45 -26.44
N THR A 143 -0.97 1.31 -25.74
CA THR A 143 -0.85 -0.01 -26.38
C THR A 143 -2.07 -0.31 -27.24
N ASP A 144 -3.28 -0.02 -26.74
CA ASP A 144 -4.52 -0.22 -27.49
C ASP A 144 -4.56 0.64 -28.77
N GLN A 145 -4.18 1.92 -28.69
CA GLN A 145 -4.11 2.82 -29.85
C GLN A 145 -3.09 2.37 -30.92
N SER A 146 -1.94 1.85 -30.49
CA SER A 146 -0.91 1.37 -31.41
C SER A 146 -1.34 0.10 -32.15
N ALA A 147 -2.12 -0.77 -31.48
CA ALA A 147 -2.66 -1.98 -32.09
C ALA A 147 -3.77 -1.68 -33.12
N GLU A 148 -4.63 -0.69 -32.83
CA GLU A 148 -5.69 -0.24 -33.75
C GLU A 148 -5.10 0.36 -35.03
N SER A 149 -4.10 1.26 -34.92
CA SER A 149 -3.42 1.86 -36.08
C SER A 149 -2.65 0.87 -36.95
N ALA A 150 -2.27 -0.31 -36.43
CA ALA A 150 -1.56 -1.33 -37.20
C ALA A 150 -2.52 -2.33 -37.89
N ALA A 151 -3.81 -2.30 -37.54
CA ALA A 151 -4.85 -3.14 -38.11
C ALA A 151 -5.63 -2.44 -39.25
N GLU A 152 -5.51 -1.10 -39.37
CA GLU A 152 -5.96 -0.28 -40.50
C GLU A 152 -4.95 -0.30 -41.66
#